data_AF-A0A383CPB6-F1
#
_entry.id   AF-A0A383CPB6-F1
#
_cell.length_a   1.000
_cell.length_b   1.000
_cell.length_c   1.000
_cell.angle_alpha   90.00
_cell.angle_beta   90.00
_cell.angle_gamma   90.00
#
_symmetry.space_group_name_H-M   'P 1'
#
loop_
_entity.id
_entity.type
_entity.pdbx_description
1 polymer ?
#
loop_
_entity_poly.entity_id
_entity_poly.type
_entity_poly.pdbx_seq_one_letter_code
_entity_poly.pdbx_strand_id
1 'polypeptide(L)'
;MTKNRYIGLDYVRGISALSVAICHYLMRIDVLPAYELIAAIAVEAFFPLSGFVLAKQIIRVTQTRQDLRIFLVRRWMRTLPPYIVALLAISVFLDQLFTVEFLGYLFFINYATLGIDIQDFYPVAWSLAVEEWYYILFPAFLIVMTIKTVRRKHLLAFSLIFVVFFLLLRLGIFYS
;
A
#
# COMPACT_ATOMS: atom_id res chain seq x y z
N MET A 1 -21.22 -6.60 20.12
CA MET A 1 -20.33 -5.84 21.01
C MET A 1 -19.54 -4.81 20.20
N THR A 2 -20.01 -3.57 20.20
CA THR A 2 -19.52 -2.42 19.41
C THR A 2 -18.18 -1.90 19.94
N LYS A 3 -17.09 -2.60 19.60
CA LYS A 3 -15.71 -2.18 19.95
C LYS A 3 -15.28 -1.00 19.07
N ASN A 4 -15.65 0.21 19.46
CA ASN A 4 -15.04 1.51 19.09
C ASN A 4 -14.53 1.57 17.63
N ARG A 5 -15.43 1.33 16.67
CA ARG A 5 -15.16 1.45 15.24
C ARG A 5 -15.30 2.93 14.89
N TYR A 6 -14.24 3.55 14.39
CA TYR A 6 -14.29 4.95 13.96
C TYR A 6 -15.04 5.03 12.63
N ILE A 7 -16.37 5.07 12.70
CA ILE A 7 -17.23 5.00 11.52
C ILE A 7 -16.91 6.13 10.54
N GLY A 8 -16.66 7.35 11.04
CA GLY A 8 -16.24 8.48 10.21
C GLY A 8 -14.97 8.21 9.40
N LEU A 9 -14.01 7.50 10.00
CA LEU A 9 -12.76 7.14 9.34
C LEU A 9 -12.99 6.14 8.20
N ASP A 10 -13.89 5.18 8.40
CA ASP A 10 -14.26 4.23 7.34
C ASP A 10 -15.01 4.91 6.19
N TYR A 11 -15.85 5.91 6.47
CA TYR A 11 -16.50 6.70 5.41
C TYR A 11 -15.49 7.50 4.59
N VAL A 12 -14.58 8.23 5.24
CA VAL A 12 -13.56 9.00 4.51
C VAL A 12 -12.69 8.09 3.66
N ARG A 13 -12.27 6.94 4.20
CA ARG A 13 -11.53 5.92 3.43
C ARG A 13 -12.34 5.38 2.25
N GLY A 14 -13.62 5.10 2.45
CA GLY A 14 -14.52 4.65 1.39
C GLY A 14 -14.67 5.68 0.28
N ILE A 15 -14.86 6.96 0.64
CA ILE A 15 -14.94 8.08 -0.29
C ILE A 15 -13.62 8.22 -1.06
N SER A 16 -12.48 8.21 -0.37
CA SER A 16 -11.17 8.28 -1.01
C SER A 16 -10.96 7.14 -2.01
N ALA A 17 -11.24 5.88 -1.62
CA ALA A 17 -11.11 4.73 -2.51
C ALA A 17 -12.03 4.83 -3.74
N LEU A 18 -13.27 5.30 -3.54
CA LEU A 18 -14.22 5.50 -4.62
C LEU A 18 -13.77 6.61 -5.57
N SER A 19 -13.28 7.74 -5.03
CA SER A 19 -12.74 8.84 -5.83
C SER A 19 -11.58 8.38 -6.70
N VAL A 20 -10.67 7.56 -6.18
CA VAL A 20 -9.56 6.97 -6.96
C VAL A 20 -10.11 6.12 -8.11
N ALA A 21 -11.05 5.21 -7.82
CA ALA A 21 -11.63 4.32 -8.82
C ALA A 21 -12.38 5.10 -9.92
N ILE A 22 -13.18 6.10 -9.54
CA ILE A 22 -13.91 6.94 -10.48
C ILE A 22 -12.94 7.75 -11.34
N CYS A 23 -11.93 8.39 -10.76
CA CYS A 23 -10.99 9.20 -11.53
C CYS A 23 -10.21 8.34 -12.53
N HIS A 24 -9.71 7.16 -12.12
CA HIS A 24 -9.04 6.24 -13.05
C HIS A 24 -9.96 5.76 -14.17
N TYR A 25 -11.25 5.53 -13.88
CA TYR A 25 -12.22 5.19 -14.92
C TYR A 25 -12.44 6.35 -15.89
N LEU A 26 -12.64 7.57 -15.39
CA LEU A 26 -12.84 8.77 -16.20
C LEU A 26 -11.61 9.08 -17.07
N MET A 27 -10.41 8.84 -16.57
CA MET A 27 -9.16 8.99 -17.34
C MET A 27 -9.05 8.06 -18.55
N ARG A 28 -9.83 6.96 -18.60
CA ARG A 28 -9.92 6.11 -19.80
C ARG A 28 -10.86 6.68 -20.86
N ILE A 29 -11.74 7.61 -20.47
CA ILE A 29 -12.70 8.28 -21.36
C ILE A 29 -12.11 9.61 -21.84
N ASP A 30 -11.58 10.41 -20.92
CA ASP A 30 -11.04 11.74 -21.19
C ASP A 30 -9.85 12.06 -20.27
N VAL A 31 -8.81 12.69 -20.82
CA VAL A 31 -7.52 12.91 -20.14
C VAL A 31 -7.47 14.34 -19.62
N LEU A 32 -8.26 14.61 -18.57
CA LEU A 32 -8.21 15.89 -17.86
C LEU A 32 -7.21 15.83 -16.69
N PRO A 33 -6.28 16.81 -16.58
CA PRO A 33 -5.32 16.88 -15.46
C PRO A 33 -5.99 16.91 -14.08
N ALA A 34 -7.24 17.39 -14.01
CA ALA A 34 -8.02 17.41 -12.78
C ALA A 34 -8.27 16.00 -12.23
N TYR A 35 -8.48 14.99 -13.08
CA TYR A 35 -8.73 13.61 -12.62
C TYR A 35 -7.48 13.00 -12.00
N GLU A 36 -6.31 13.27 -12.57
CA GLU A 36 -5.03 12.83 -12.02
C GLU A 36 -4.79 13.45 -10.64
N LEU A 37 -5.01 14.77 -10.53
CA LEU A 37 -4.85 15.48 -9.28
C LEU A 37 -5.80 14.97 -8.19
N ILE A 38 -7.08 14.76 -8.53
CA ILE A 38 -8.08 14.24 -7.57
C ILE A 38 -7.73 12.81 -7.16
N ALA A 39 -7.32 11.95 -8.11
CA ALA A 39 -6.89 10.60 -7.81
C ALA A 39 -5.68 10.61 -6.86
N ALA A 40 -4.67 11.44 -7.14
CA ALA A 40 -3.47 11.57 -6.32
C ALA A 40 -3.81 12.01 -4.88
N ILE A 41 -4.61 13.07 -4.72
CA ILE A 41 -5.04 13.54 -3.39
C ILE A 41 -5.87 12.49 -2.66
N ALA A 42 -6.75 11.79 -3.37
CA ALA A 42 -7.57 10.73 -2.77
C ALA A 42 -6.72 9.55 -2.28
N VAL A 43 -5.69 9.16 -3.05
CA VAL A 43 -4.69 8.16 -2.64
C VAL A 43 -3.93 8.63 -1.40
N GLU A 44 -3.47 9.89 -1.38
CA GLU A 44 -2.77 10.48 -0.24
C GLU A 44 -3.61 10.53 1.04
N ALA A 45 -4.92 10.72 0.93
CA ALA A 45 -5.83 10.62 2.07
C ALA A 45 -6.07 9.17 2.48
N PHE A 46 -6.23 8.25 1.52
CA PHE A 46 -6.58 6.86 1.79
C PHE A 46 -5.51 6.11 2.59
N PHE A 47 -4.23 6.24 2.21
CA PHE A 47 -3.16 5.45 2.80
C PHE A 47 -2.91 5.72 4.29
N PRO A 48 -2.74 6.98 4.76
CA PRO A 48 -2.54 7.27 6.18
C PRO A 48 -3.72 6.83 7.05
N LEU A 49 -4.95 6.99 6.57
CA LEU A 49 -6.15 6.59 7.29
C LEU A 49 -6.25 5.06 7.40
N SER A 50 -5.96 4.34 6.32
CA SER A 50 -5.86 2.87 6.32
C SER A 50 -4.75 2.38 7.26
N GLY A 51 -3.62 3.09 7.28
CA GLY A 51 -2.52 2.81 8.18
C GLY A 51 -2.89 2.95 9.66
N PHE A 52 -3.58 4.03 10.04
CA PHE A 52 -4.05 4.24 11.40
C PHE A 52 -5.01 3.14 11.88
N VAL A 53 -5.97 2.73 11.03
CA VAL A 53 -6.90 1.63 11.36
C VAL A 53 -6.12 0.33 11.54
N LEU A 54 -5.20 0.06 10.62
CA LEU A 54 -4.40 -1.14 10.64
C LEU A 54 -3.51 -1.18 11.90
N ALA A 55 -2.89 -0.07 12.27
CA ALA A 55 -2.03 0.00 13.44
C ALA A 55 -2.74 -0.45 14.72
N LYS A 56 -3.96 0.03 14.92
CA LYS A 56 -4.79 -0.36 16.07
C LYS A 56 -5.16 -1.85 16.03
N GLN A 57 -5.41 -2.41 14.85
CA GLN A 57 -5.70 -3.84 14.71
C GLN A 57 -4.47 -4.68 15.03
N ILE A 58 -3.30 -4.32 14.52
CA ILE A 58 -2.04 -5.02 14.82
C ILE A 58 -1.77 -4.99 16.32
N ILE A 59 -1.79 -3.82 16.96
CA ILE A 59 -1.54 -3.70 18.41
C ILE A 59 -2.52 -4.54 19.24
N ARG A 60 -3.78 -4.62 18.80
CA ARG A 60 -4.81 -5.39 19.50
C ARG A 60 -4.64 -6.91 19.33
N VAL A 61 -4.28 -7.35 18.13
CA VAL A 61 -4.24 -8.78 17.78
C VAL A 61 -2.89 -9.40 18.08
N THR A 62 -1.79 -8.64 17.99
CA THR A 62 -0.42 -9.19 18.06
C THR A 62 0.17 -9.12 19.47
N GLN A 63 -0.41 -9.90 20.38
CA GLN A 63 0.15 -10.09 21.73
C GLN A 63 1.30 -11.10 21.72
N THR A 64 1.24 -12.08 20.81
CA THR A 64 2.29 -13.09 20.61
C THR A 64 2.76 -13.15 19.16
N ARG A 65 3.93 -13.78 18.92
CA ARG A 65 4.42 -14.05 17.56
C ARG A 65 3.46 -14.90 16.73
N GLN A 66 2.73 -15.82 17.38
CA GLN A 66 1.76 -16.69 16.72
C GLN A 66 0.56 -15.88 16.21
N ASP A 67 0.09 -14.91 17.00
CA ASP A 67 -1.02 -14.04 16.59
C ASP A 67 -0.66 -13.15 15.40
N LEU A 68 0.59 -12.66 15.34
CA LEU A 68 1.11 -11.92 14.18
C LEU A 68 1.12 -12.79 12.92
N ARG A 69 1.57 -14.05 13.03
CA ARG A 69 1.53 -15.00 11.91
C ARG A 69 0.11 -15.26 11.42
N ILE A 70 -0.83 -15.50 12.34
CA ILE A 70 -2.24 -15.72 12.01
C ILE A 70 -2.83 -14.48 11.33
N PHE A 71 -2.50 -13.29 11.84
CA PHE A 71 -2.94 -12.03 11.27
C PHE A 71 -2.46 -11.86 9.81
N LEU A 72 -1.17 -12.07 9.55
CA LEU A 72 -0.57 -11.95 8.22
C LEU A 72 -1.16 -12.99 7.25
N VAL A 73 -1.25 -14.26 7.65
CA VAL A 73 -1.80 -15.33 6.80
C VAL A 73 -3.25 -15.07 6.42
N ARG A 74 -4.09 -14.65 7.38
CA ARG A 74 -5.50 -14.31 7.07
C ARG A 74 -5.61 -13.20 6.05
N ARG A 75 -4.66 -12.26 6.06
CA ARG A 75 -4.67 -11.13 5.16
C ARG A 75 -4.18 -11.51 3.78
N TRP A 76 -3.05 -12.20 3.70
CA TRP A 76 -2.51 -12.74 2.46
C TRP A 76 -3.49 -13.67 1.75
N MET A 77 -4.19 -14.54 2.48
CA MET A 77 -5.23 -15.41 1.88
C MET A 77 -6.40 -14.63 1.28
N ARG A 78 -6.59 -13.36 1.65
CA ARG A 78 -7.65 -12.51 1.10
C ARG A 78 -7.17 -11.67 -0.09
N THR A 79 -5.91 -11.23 -0.11
CA THR A 79 -5.37 -10.30 -1.11
C THR A 79 -4.56 -11.00 -2.20
N LEU A 80 -3.67 -11.94 -1.84
CA LEU A 80 -2.76 -12.58 -2.78
C LEU A 80 -3.44 -13.54 -3.77
N PRO A 81 -4.40 -14.42 -3.37
CA PRO A 81 -5.01 -15.32 -4.35
C PRO A 81 -5.75 -14.58 -5.47
N PRO A 82 -6.62 -13.58 -5.19
CA PRO A 82 -7.25 -12.80 -6.26
C PRO A 82 -6.24 -12.06 -7.14
N TYR A 83 -5.17 -11.53 -6.54
CA TYR A 83 -4.10 -10.85 -7.28
C TYR A 83 -3.37 -11.79 -8.25
N ILE A 84 -2.94 -12.96 -7.76
CA ILE A 84 -2.22 -13.94 -8.59
C ILE A 84 -3.13 -14.43 -9.73
N VAL A 85 -4.41 -14.67 -9.47
CA VAL A 85 -5.37 -15.06 -10.51
C VAL A 85 -5.52 -13.96 -11.56
N ALA A 86 -5.66 -12.70 -11.13
CA ALA A 86 -5.78 -11.57 -12.05
C ALA A 86 -4.50 -11.34 -12.86
N LEU A 87 -3.33 -11.46 -12.23
CA LEU A 87 -2.01 -11.37 -12.88
C LEU A 87 -1.84 -12.48 -13.92
N LEU A 88 -2.14 -13.73 -13.57
CA LEU A 88 -2.07 -14.85 -14.52
C LEU A 88 -3.03 -14.64 -15.70
N ALA A 89 -4.27 -14.22 -15.44
CA ALA A 89 -5.25 -13.97 -16.49
C ALA A 89 -4.74 -12.89 -17.46
N ILE A 90 -4.35 -11.71 -16.95
CA ILE A 90 -3.91 -10.60 -17.81
C ILE A 90 -2.61 -10.94 -18.56
N SER A 91 -1.68 -11.66 -17.92
CA SER A 91 -0.44 -12.09 -18.57
C SER A 91 -0.69 -13.13 -19.66
N VAL A 92 -1.67 -14.03 -19.51
CA VAL A 92 -2.10 -14.93 -20.59
C VAL A 92 -2.70 -14.14 -21.75
N PHE A 93 -3.61 -13.18 -21.46
CA PHE A 93 -4.29 -12.40 -22.50
C PHE A 93 -3.35 -11.49 -23.30
N LEU A 94 -2.29 -11.00 -22.68
CA LEU A 94 -1.32 -10.07 -23.30
C LEU A 94 -0.02 -10.74 -23.75
N ASP A 95 0.07 -12.07 -23.67
CA ASP A 95 1.28 -12.85 -23.98
C ASP A 95 2.53 -12.40 -23.19
N GLN A 96 2.31 -12.03 -21.92
CA GLN A 96 3.33 -11.56 -20.99
C GLN A 96 3.70 -12.64 -19.95
N LEU A 97 3.38 -13.91 -20.18
CA LEU A 97 3.71 -14.98 -19.24
C LEU A 97 5.22 -15.20 -19.17
N PHE A 98 5.76 -15.29 -17.95
CA PHE A 98 7.18 -15.54 -17.66
C PHE A 98 8.16 -14.47 -18.14
N THR A 99 7.68 -13.29 -18.53
CA THR A 99 8.55 -12.15 -18.83
C THR A 99 9.18 -11.58 -17.55
N VAL A 100 10.20 -10.72 -17.70
CA VAL A 100 10.84 -10.03 -16.56
C VAL A 100 9.83 -9.19 -15.80
N GLU A 101 8.90 -8.58 -16.53
CA GLU A 101 7.80 -7.77 -16.02
C GLU A 101 6.83 -8.61 -15.19
N PHE A 102 6.44 -9.79 -15.69
CA PHE A 102 5.61 -10.74 -14.95
C PHE A 102 6.25 -11.14 -13.62
N LEU A 103 7.55 -11.48 -13.63
CA LEU A 103 8.29 -11.78 -12.40
C LEU A 103 8.36 -10.55 -11.48
N GLY A 104 8.55 -9.37 -12.05
CA GLY A 104 8.50 -8.10 -11.33
C GLY A 104 7.17 -7.88 -10.61
N TYR A 105 6.04 -8.14 -11.27
CA TYR A 105 4.72 -8.03 -10.65
C TYR A 105 4.46 -9.15 -9.64
N LEU A 106 4.91 -10.38 -9.93
CA LEU A 106 4.73 -11.53 -9.03
C LEU A 106 5.43 -11.34 -7.68
N PHE A 107 6.63 -10.74 -7.70
CA PHE A 107 7.42 -10.49 -6.50
C PHE A 107 7.27 -9.05 -5.94
N PHE A 108 6.40 -8.22 -6.52
CA PHE A 108 6.24 -6.81 -6.15
C PHE A 108 7.54 -5.99 -6.24
N ILE A 109 8.42 -6.34 -7.19
CA ILE A 109 9.72 -5.70 -7.44
C ILE A 109 9.65 -4.71 -8.61
N ASN A 110 8.63 -4.81 -9.46
CA ASN A 110 8.45 -3.98 -10.66
C ASN A 110 8.61 -2.47 -10.32
N TYR A 111 7.88 -1.99 -9.32
CA TYR A 111 7.93 -0.59 -8.89
C TYR A 111 9.14 -0.19 -8.03
N ALA A 112 10.03 -1.12 -7.67
CA ALA A 112 11.22 -0.85 -6.86
C ALA A 112 12.52 -0.78 -7.70
N THR A 113 12.52 -1.38 -8.89
CA THR A 113 13.74 -1.60 -9.69
C THR A 113 13.59 -1.24 -11.16
N LEU A 114 12.37 -1.22 -11.68
CA LEU A 114 12.10 -0.92 -13.07
C LEU A 114 11.55 0.51 -13.12
N GLY A 115 12.23 1.38 -13.85
CA GLY A 115 11.79 2.76 -14.04
C GLY A 115 10.35 2.83 -14.57
N ILE A 116 9.72 3.97 -14.35
CA ILE A 116 8.30 4.29 -14.67
C ILE A 116 7.97 4.13 -16.19
N ASP A 117 8.98 3.86 -17.03
CA ASP A 117 8.90 3.83 -18.50
C ASP A 117 8.57 2.46 -19.12
N ILE A 118 8.40 1.40 -18.34
CA ILE A 118 7.97 0.10 -18.89
C ILE A 118 6.45 0.11 -18.99
N GLN A 119 5.93 -0.28 -20.15
CA GLN A 119 4.51 -0.39 -20.47
C GLN A 119 3.73 -1.09 -19.33
N ASP A 120 3.12 -0.29 -18.44
CA ASP A 120 2.47 -0.77 -17.22
C ASP A 120 1.16 -1.47 -17.59
N PHE A 121 1.26 -2.75 -17.95
CA PHE A 121 0.12 -3.56 -18.37
C PHE A 121 -0.73 -4.01 -17.18
N TYR A 122 -0.24 -3.87 -15.94
CA TYR A 122 -0.96 -4.22 -14.74
C TYR A 122 -0.84 -3.15 -13.63
N PRO A 123 -1.36 -1.93 -13.89
CA PRO A 123 -1.14 -0.75 -13.03
C PRO A 123 -1.77 -0.86 -11.64
N VAL A 124 -2.76 -1.74 -11.49
CA VAL A 124 -3.41 -2.02 -10.20
C VAL A 124 -2.41 -2.61 -9.20
N ALA A 125 -1.36 -3.30 -9.70
CA ALA A 125 -0.33 -3.90 -8.86
C ALA A 125 0.42 -2.90 -7.99
N TRP A 126 0.52 -1.63 -8.41
CA TRP A 126 1.18 -0.59 -7.62
C TRP A 126 0.56 -0.45 -6.24
N SER A 127 -0.77 -0.28 -6.20
CA SER A 127 -1.50 -0.05 -4.95
C SER A 127 -1.39 -1.25 -3.99
N LEU A 128 -1.41 -2.47 -4.54
CA LEU A 128 -1.27 -3.69 -3.77
C LEU A 128 0.18 -3.90 -3.29
N ALA A 129 1.18 -3.63 -4.13
CA ALA A 129 2.59 -3.71 -3.75
C ALA A 129 2.85 -2.83 -2.52
N VAL A 130 2.42 -1.56 -2.58
CA VAL A 130 2.55 -0.61 -1.46
C VAL A 130 1.86 -1.17 -0.21
N GLU A 131 0.67 -1.75 -0.36
CA GLU A 131 -0.09 -2.31 0.75
C GLU A 131 0.59 -3.54 1.38
N GLU A 132 1.15 -4.46 0.60
CA GLU A 132 1.87 -5.65 1.08
C GLU A 132 3.20 -5.28 1.77
N TRP A 133 3.98 -4.36 1.18
CA TRP A 133 5.17 -3.82 1.82
C TRP A 133 4.84 -3.11 3.12
N TYR A 134 3.73 -2.38 3.17
CA TYR A 134 3.23 -1.75 4.39
C TYR A 134 2.91 -2.79 5.47
N TYR A 135 2.34 -3.95 5.12
CA TYR A 135 2.06 -5.01 6.11
C TYR A 135 3.30 -5.65 6.73
N ILE A 136 4.46 -5.57 6.07
CA ILE A 136 5.71 -6.11 6.59
C ILE A 136 6.46 -5.03 7.37
N LEU A 137 6.63 -3.86 6.75
CA LEU A 137 7.40 -2.74 7.31
C LEU A 137 6.73 -2.16 8.56
N PHE A 138 5.40 -2.06 8.58
CA PHE A 138 4.70 -1.40 9.67
C PHE A 138 4.69 -2.21 10.99
N PRO A 139 4.44 -3.53 11.01
CA PRO A 139 4.66 -4.33 12.21
C PRO A 139 6.13 -4.34 12.65
N ALA A 140 7.09 -4.42 11.72
CA ALA A 140 8.50 -4.36 12.05
C ALA A 140 8.85 -3.03 12.75
N PHE A 141 8.35 -1.91 12.20
CA PHE A 141 8.43 -0.59 12.80
C PHE A 141 7.83 -0.57 14.22
N LEU A 142 6.61 -1.07 14.40
CA LEU A 142 5.97 -1.11 15.72
C LEU A 142 6.75 -1.96 16.72
N ILE A 143 7.28 -3.11 16.32
CA ILE A 143 8.11 -3.95 17.19
C ILE A 143 9.32 -3.16 17.64
N VAL A 144 10.06 -2.53 16.73
CA VAL A 144 11.22 -1.67 17.07
C VAL A 144 10.82 -0.55 18.03
N MET A 145 9.67 0.09 17.80
CA MET A 145 9.16 1.18 18.63
C MET A 145 8.74 0.73 20.05
N THR A 146 8.39 -0.55 20.23
CA THR A 146 7.91 -1.11 21.50
C THR A 146 9.04 -1.76 22.32
N ILE A 147 10.23 -1.92 21.75
CA ILE A 147 11.42 -2.40 22.47
C ILE A 147 11.79 -1.34 23.53
N LYS A 148 11.66 -1.72 24.82
CA LYS A 148 11.89 -0.85 26.00
C LYS A 148 13.28 -0.17 26.05
N THR A 149 14.22 -0.65 25.25
CA THR A 149 15.60 -0.12 25.13
C THR A 149 15.65 1.22 24.41
N VAL A 150 14.65 1.56 23.57
CA VAL A 150 14.70 2.77 22.74
C VAL A 150 14.07 3.96 23.47
N ARG A 151 14.89 4.97 23.83
CA ARG A 151 14.40 6.20 24.48
C ARG A 151 13.45 6.96 23.54
N ARG A 152 12.36 7.54 24.08
CA ARG A 152 11.34 8.35 23.36
C ARG A 152 11.90 9.34 22.32
N LYS A 153 13.04 9.98 22.62
CA LYS A 153 13.72 10.91 21.70
C LYS A 153 14.20 10.27 20.39
N HIS A 154 14.67 9.02 20.42
CA HIS A 154 15.08 8.29 19.22
C HIS A 154 13.87 7.80 18.41
N LEU A 155 12.74 7.54 19.08
CA LEU A 155 11.49 7.18 18.42
C LEU A 155 10.92 8.36 17.61
N LEU A 156 10.92 9.56 18.19
CA LEU A 156 10.50 10.77 17.47
C LEU A 156 11.44 11.09 16.32
N ALA A 157 12.76 10.98 16.53
CA ALA A 157 13.74 11.16 15.48
C ALA A 157 13.55 10.14 14.35
N PHE A 158 13.31 8.86 14.67
CA PHE A 158 13.11 7.81 13.68
C PHE A 158 11.81 8.02 12.87
N SER A 159 10.69 8.35 13.50
CA SER A 159 9.45 8.70 12.79
C SER A 159 9.63 9.92 11.88
N LEU A 160 10.35 10.94 12.35
CA LEU A 160 10.64 12.14 11.56
C LEU A 160 11.54 11.80 10.37
N ILE A 161 12.60 11.01 10.57
CA ILE A 161 13.49 10.53 9.51
C ILE A 161 12.71 9.69 8.51
N PHE A 162 11.80 8.82 8.96
CA PHE A 162 10.97 8.00 8.08
C PHE A 162 10.08 8.89 7.19
N VAL A 163 9.39 9.87 7.78
CA VAL A 163 8.57 10.82 7.01
C VAL A 163 9.42 11.63 6.03
N VAL A 164 10.56 12.16 6.48
CA VAL A 164 11.47 12.96 5.65
C VAL A 164 12.08 12.11 4.53
N PHE A 165 12.45 10.86 4.79
CA PHE A 165 12.96 9.93 3.79
C PHE A 165 11.93 9.67 2.68
N PHE A 166 10.67 9.40 3.04
CA PHE A 166 9.62 9.19 2.05
C PHE A 166 9.27 10.47 1.28
N LEU A 167 9.33 11.64 1.92
CA LEU A 167 9.18 12.94 1.24
C LEU A 167 10.32 13.19 0.25
N LEU A 168 11.57 12.91 0.64
CA LEU A 168 12.73 13.08 -0.23
C LEU A 168 12.74 12.10 -1.40
N LEU A 169 12.35 10.84 -1.19
CA LEU A 169 12.16 9.88 -2.29
C LEU A 169 11.10 10.37 -3.28
N ARG A 170 9.99 10.90 -2.77
CA ARG A 170 8.93 11.45 -3.60
C ARG A 170 9.39 12.66 -4.42
N LEU A 171 10.15 13.57 -3.80
CA LEU A 171 10.73 14.71 -4.52
C LEU A 171 11.77 14.23 -5.54
N GLY A 172 12.61 13.26 -5.18
CA GLY A 172 13.59 12.66 -6.09
C GLY A 172 12.93 12.10 -7.36
N ILE A 173 11.83 11.35 -7.20
CA ILE A 173 11.05 10.79 -8.32
C ILE A 173 10.34 11.89 -9.14
N PHE A 174 9.98 13.02 -8.53
CA PHE A 174 9.30 14.12 -9.23
C PHE A 174 10.27 15.02 -10.01
N TYR A 175 11.55 15.04 -9.66
CA TYR A 175 12.60 15.87 -10.28
C TYR A 175 13.57 15.09 -11.19
N SER A 176 13.42 13.77 -11.29
CA SER A 176 14.18 12.87 -12.18
C SER A 176 13.34 12.48 -13.39
#